data_AF-A0A1T4Q0G6-F1
#
_entry.id   AF-A0A1T4Q0G6-F1
#
_cell.length_a   1.000
_cell.length_b   1.000
_cell.length_c   1.000
_cell.angle_alpha   90.00
_cell.angle_beta   90.00
_cell.angle_gamma   90.00
#
_symmetry.space_group_name_H-M   'P 1'
#
loop_
_entity.id
_entity.type
_entity.pdbx_description
1 polymer ?
#
loop_
_entity_poly.entity_id
_entity_poly.type
_entity_poly.pdbx_seq_one_letter_code
_entity_poly.pdbx_strand_id
1 'polypeptide(L)'
;MDYTQWGPLIAFAFVSTFSPGPNNIMLMTSGANVGFIRTIPHMLGVTLGFSLMVLLVGVGLTDLFQRYPWMQQGLQIACSGYLVYLAIKIAFSSPSHTQLDYQPMTFSGAVLFQWVNPKGWSMALTAVSVFNPKASWLQLMVIALVFILVNIPSVSVWAAAGKQLSHWMNDPRYVRWFNGAMGSLLLLSVLPML
;
A
#
# COMPACT_ATOMS: atom_id res chain seq x y z
N MET A 1 8.50 -19.68 16.64
CA MET A 1 8.74 -19.74 15.20
C MET A 1 9.97 -20.58 15.00
N ASP A 2 9.81 -21.75 14.37
CA ASP A 2 10.95 -22.60 14.06
C ASP A 2 11.80 -21.93 12.97
N TYR A 3 13.10 -22.21 12.94
CA TYR A 3 14.03 -21.65 11.95
C TYR A 3 13.56 -21.87 10.49
N THR A 4 12.81 -22.96 10.26
CA THR A 4 12.22 -23.31 8.97
C THR A 4 11.14 -22.34 8.48
N GLN A 5 10.52 -21.54 9.35
CA GLN A 5 9.46 -20.61 8.99
C GLN A 5 9.96 -19.22 8.61
N TRP A 6 11.21 -18.87 8.94
CA TRP A 6 11.76 -17.54 8.66
C TRP A 6 11.92 -17.25 7.17
N GLY A 7 12.50 -18.20 6.42
CA GLY A 7 12.67 -18.08 4.96
C GLY A 7 11.33 -17.88 4.24
N PRO A 8 10.34 -18.76 4.45
CA PRO A 8 9.00 -18.59 3.87
C PRO A 8 8.30 -17.29 4.27
N LEU A 9 8.41 -16.85 5.52
CA LEU A 9 7.84 -15.58 5.97
C LEU A 9 8.46 -14.39 5.25
N ILE A 10 9.80 -14.34 5.16
CA ILE A 10 10.52 -13.26 4.47
C ILE A 10 10.20 -13.28 2.97
N ALA A 11 10.18 -14.46 2.34
CA ALA A 11 9.81 -14.60 0.93
C ALA A 11 8.37 -14.15 0.67
N PHE A 12 7.44 -14.55 1.53
CA PHE A 12 6.04 -14.11 1.45
C PHE A 12 5.92 -12.59 1.62
N ALA A 13 6.54 -12.02 2.66
CA ALA A 13 6.56 -10.59 2.89
C ALA A 13 7.16 -9.84 1.69
N PHE A 14 8.24 -10.35 1.10
CA PHE A 14 8.91 -9.74 -0.05
C PHE A 14 8.02 -9.74 -1.29
N VAL A 15 7.55 -10.92 -1.72
CA VAL A 15 6.73 -11.04 -2.93
C VAL A 15 5.45 -10.22 -2.79
N SER A 16 4.80 -10.29 -1.63
CA SER A 16 3.52 -9.63 -1.39
C SER A 16 3.65 -8.09 -1.36
N THR A 17 4.66 -7.56 -0.65
CA THR A 17 4.90 -6.11 -0.55
C THR A 17 5.49 -5.52 -1.83
N PHE A 18 6.28 -6.28 -2.58
CA PHE A 18 6.93 -5.79 -3.80
C PHE A 18 6.00 -5.83 -5.02
N SER A 19 5.07 -6.79 -5.06
CA SER A 19 4.10 -6.90 -6.15
C SER A 19 3.33 -5.59 -6.38
N PRO A 20 2.95 -5.24 -7.62
CA PRO A 20 2.13 -4.07 -7.90
C PRO A 20 0.83 -4.07 -7.09
N GLY A 21 0.33 -2.89 -6.74
CA GLY A 21 -0.89 -2.71 -5.95
C GLY A 21 -1.09 -1.24 -5.57
N PRO A 22 -2.22 -0.91 -4.89
CA PRO A 22 -2.59 0.48 -4.64
C PRO A 22 -1.49 1.32 -3.97
N ASN A 23 -0.91 0.82 -2.86
CA ASN A 23 0.19 1.49 -2.16
C ASN A 23 1.38 1.82 -3.08
N ASN A 24 1.86 0.81 -3.81
CA ASN A 24 3.05 0.92 -4.65
C ASN A 24 2.83 1.85 -5.85
N ILE A 25 1.63 1.77 -6.46
CA ILE A 25 1.19 2.69 -7.52
C ILE A 25 1.17 4.13 -7.01
N MET A 26 0.57 4.38 -5.85
CA MET A 26 0.50 5.72 -5.28
C MET A 26 1.88 6.26 -4.89
N LEU A 27 2.78 5.40 -4.39
CA LEU A 27 4.16 5.77 -4.07
C LEU A 27 4.98 6.10 -5.32
N MET A 28 4.81 5.34 -6.40
CA MET A 28 5.41 5.62 -7.69
C MET A 28 4.91 6.95 -8.26
N THR A 29 3.60 7.18 -8.23
CA THR A 29 3.01 8.47 -8.62
C THR A 29 3.53 9.62 -7.76
N SER A 30 3.64 9.43 -6.44
CA SER A 30 4.22 10.45 -5.53
C SER A 30 5.68 10.72 -5.87
N GLY A 31 6.49 9.67 -6.06
CA GLY A 31 7.89 9.79 -6.45
C GLY A 31 8.08 10.54 -7.76
N ALA A 32 7.20 10.29 -8.74
CA ALA A 32 7.23 10.93 -10.05
C ALA A 32 6.87 12.42 -9.99
N ASN A 33 5.90 12.80 -9.16
CA ASN A 33 5.39 14.18 -9.12
C ASN A 33 6.14 15.08 -8.13
N VAL A 34 6.45 14.59 -6.93
CA VAL A 34 7.05 15.41 -5.85
C VAL A 34 8.46 14.96 -5.44
N GLY A 35 8.96 13.88 -6.05
CA GLY A 35 10.26 13.32 -5.75
C GLY A 35 10.30 12.44 -4.50
N PHE A 36 11.43 11.75 -4.33
CA PHE A 36 11.62 10.76 -3.26
C PHE A 36 11.50 11.35 -1.85
N ILE A 37 12.18 12.47 -1.56
CA ILE A 37 12.24 13.05 -0.21
C ILE A 37 10.84 13.44 0.29
N ARG A 38 10.02 14.08 -0.56
CA ARG A 38 8.65 14.47 -0.21
C ARG A 38 7.69 13.28 -0.13
N THR A 39 8.09 12.11 -0.59
CA THR A 39 7.32 10.85 -0.52
C THR A 39 7.59 10.07 0.78
N ILE A 40 8.62 10.42 1.56
CA ILE A 40 8.97 9.71 2.81
C ILE A 40 7.80 9.63 3.82
N PRO A 41 7.03 10.70 4.09
CA PRO A 41 5.90 10.60 5.01
C PRO A 41 4.85 9.57 4.57
N HIS A 42 4.59 9.48 3.26
CA HIS A 42 3.71 8.49 2.66
C HIS A 42 4.28 7.07 2.87
N MET A 43 5.57 6.84 2.58
CA MET A 43 6.25 5.56 2.77
C MET A 43 6.20 5.05 4.21
N LEU A 44 6.44 5.95 5.17
CA LEU A 44 6.37 5.64 6.60
C LEU A 44 4.94 5.31 7.02
N GLY A 45 3.95 6.03 6.50
CA GLY A 45 2.55 5.78 6.80
C GLY A 45 2.07 4.42 6.28
N VAL A 46 2.50 4.01 5.08
CA VAL A 46 2.25 2.65 4.56
C VAL A 46 2.89 1.60 5.47
N THR A 47 4.16 1.78 5.80
CA THR A 47 4.94 0.80 6.58
C THR A 47 4.39 0.62 7.99
N LEU A 48 4.18 1.72 8.72
CA LEU A 48 3.67 1.67 10.09
C LEU A 48 2.18 1.34 10.13
N GLY A 49 1.39 1.84 9.18
CA GLY A 49 -0.02 1.49 9.08
C GLY A 49 -0.23 0.00 8.84
N PHE A 50 0.57 -0.62 7.97
CA PHE A 50 0.45 -2.04 7.67
C PHE A 50 0.91 -2.89 8.86
N SER A 51 1.97 -2.47 9.53
CA SER A 51 2.46 -3.16 10.73
C SER A 51 1.45 -3.11 11.87
N LEU A 52 0.81 -1.95 12.08
CA LEU A 52 -0.28 -1.79 13.03
C LEU A 52 -1.47 -2.70 12.66
N MET A 53 -1.81 -2.76 11.37
CA MET A 53 -2.85 -3.65 10.88
C MET A 53 -2.55 -5.13 11.16
N VAL A 54 -1.32 -5.60 10.90
CA VAL A 54 -0.89 -6.97 11.23
C VAL A 54 -1.05 -7.26 12.72
N LEU A 55 -0.61 -6.34 13.58
CA LEU A 55 -0.75 -6.48 15.03
C LEU A 55 -2.23 -6.59 15.44
N LEU A 56 -3.09 -5.71 14.94
CA LEU A 56 -4.51 -5.72 15.31
C LEU A 56 -5.25 -6.95 14.76
N VAL A 57 -4.94 -7.38 13.54
CA VAL A 57 -5.44 -8.64 12.97
C VAL A 57 -5.03 -9.83 13.84
N GLY A 58 -3.78 -9.88 14.28
CA GLY A 58 -3.27 -10.97 15.12
C GLY A 58 -3.82 -11.03 16.54
N VAL A 59 -4.39 -9.93 17.04
CA VAL A 59 -5.05 -9.87 18.37
C VAL A 59 -6.53 -10.24 18.30
N GLY A 60 -7.06 -10.48 17.10
CA GLY A 60 -8.45 -10.91 16.91
C GLY A 60 -9.39 -9.82 16.40
N LEU A 61 -8.87 -8.76 15.76
CA LEU A 61 -9.73 -7.80 15.05
C LEU A 61 -10.61 -8.50 13.98
N THR A 62 -10.18 -9.66 13.47
CA THR A 62 -10.99 -10.51 12.60
C THR A 62 -12.30 -10.96 13.22
N ASP A 63 -12.31 -11.24 14.53
CA ASP A 63 -13.51 -11.69 15.24
C ASP A 63 -14.55 -10.56 15.32
N LEU A 64 -14.08 -9.31 15.37
CA LEU A 64 -14.94 -8.13 15.32
C LEU A 64 -15.66 -8.03 13.96
N PHE A 65 -14.96 -8.26 12.85
CA PHE A 65 -15.58 -8.24 11.52
C PHE A 65 -16.51 -9.42 11.28
N GLN A 66 -16.22 -10.59 11.83
CA GLN A 66 -17.16 -11.72 11.81
C GLN A 66 -18.44 -11.40 12.59
N ARG A 67 -18.33 -10.69 13.72
CA ARG A 67 -19.46 -10.28 14.54
C ARG A 67 -20.25 -9.12 13.93
N TYR A 68 -19.58 -8.23 13.21
CA TYR A 68 -20.19 -7.06 12.56
C TYR A 68 -19.78 -6.97 11.07
N PRO A 69 -20.31 -7.85 10.20
CA PRO A 69 -19.92 -7.90 8.78
C PRO A 69 -20.15 -6.58 8.02
N TRP A 70 -21.14 -5.79 8.46
CA TRP A 70 -21.45 -4.48 7.88
C TRP A 70 -20.29 -3.47 8.04
N MET A 71 -19.44 -3.60 9.07
CA MET A 71 -18.26 -2.76 9.23
C MET A 71 -17.24 -3.04 8.12
N GLN A 72 -17.04 -4.32 7.79
CA GLN A 72 -16.14 -4.73 6.70
C GLN A 72 -16.67 -4.25 5.35
N GLN A 73 -17.97 -4.43 5.09
CA GLN A 73 -18.61 -3.97 3.86
C GLN A 73 -18.58 -2.44 3.72
N GLY A 74 -18.90 -1.71 4.79
CA GLY A 74 -18.87 -0.26 4.81
C GLY A 74 -17.46 0.28 4.56
N LEU A 75 -16.46 -0.33 5.18
CA LEU A 75 -15.05 -0.02 4.91
C LEU A 75 -14.76 -0.28 3.43
N GLN A 76 -14.99 -1.48 2.92
CA GLN A 76 -14.75 -1.88 1.51
C GLN A 76 -15.37 -0.92 0.50
N ILE A 77 -16.63 -0.50 0.70
CA ILE A 77 -17.30 0.48 -0.18
C ILE A 77 -16.59 1.83 -0.12
N ALA A 78 -16.27 2.32 1.08
CA ALA A 78 -15.53 3.58 1.24
C ALA A 78 -14.14 3.50 0.61
N CYS A 79 -13.45 2.36 0.72
CA CYS A 79 -12.17 2.08 0.07
C CYS A 79 -12.28 2.24 -1.44
N SER A 80 -13.18 1.48 -2.04
CA SER A 80 -13.32 1.37 -3.48
C SER A 80 -13.72 2.72 -4.06
N GLY A 81 -14.64 3.44 -3.41
CA GLY A 81 -15.00 4.81 -3.78
C GLY A 81 -13.80 5.76 -3.74
N TYR A 82 -13.00 5.73 -2.67
CA TYR A 82 -11.80 6.57 -2.55
C TYR A 82 -10.71 6.22 -3.57
N LEU A 83 -10.49 4.92 -3.83
CA LEU A 83 -9.53 4.45 -4.83
C LEU A 83 -9.95 4.82 -6.25
N VAL A 84 -11.23 4.69 -6.58
CA VAL A 84 -11.79 5.15 -7.86
C VAL A 84 -11.62 6.66 -7.99
N TYR A 85 -11.97 7.43 -6.96
CA TYR A 85 -11.73 8.88 -6.91
C TYR A 85 -10.27 9.21 -7.18
N LEU A 86 -9.34 8.54 -6.50
CA LEU A 86 -7.92 8.79 -6.65
C LEU A 86 -7.41 8.38 -8.03
N ALA A 87 -7.90 7.26 -8.57
CA ALA A 87 -7.51 6.80 -9.89
C ALA A 87 -7.97 7.76 -10.99
N ILE A 88 -9.19 8.29 -10.88
CA ILE A 88 -9.70 9.37 -11.75
C ILE A 88 -8.81 10.61 -11.58
N LYS A 89 -8.53 11.03 -10.34
CA LYS A 89 -7.68 12.19 -10.07
C LYS A 89 -6.28 12.04 -10.67
N ILE A 90 -5.68 10.85 -10.60
CA ILE A 90 -4.38 10.56 -11.22
C ILE A 90 -4.52 10.59 -12.73
N ALA A 91 -5.46 9.83 -13.32
CA ALA A 91 -5.63 9.70 -14.76
C ALA A 91 -5.86 11.03 -15.47
N PHE A 92 -6.63 11.93 -14.85
CA PHE A 92 -6.97 13.25 -15.40
C PHE A 92 -6.09 14.38 -14.87
N SER A 93 -5.02 14.08 -14.12
CA SER A 93 -4.10 15.13 -13.69
C SER A 93 -3.35 15.73 -14.88
N SER A 94 -3.41 17.07 -14.97
CA SER A 94 -2.77 17.83 -16.04
C SER A 94 -1.25 17.81 -15.88
N PRO A 95 -0.49 17.85 -16.99
CA PRO A 95 0.94 18.13 -16.95
C PRO A 95 1.16 19.50 -16.30
N SER A 96 1.70 19.53 -15.08
CA SER A 96 1.96 20.79 -14.40
C SER A 96 3.22 21.42 -15.00
N HIS A 97 3.12 22.67 -15.47
CA HIS A 97 4.32 23.45 -15.81
C HIS A 97 5.16 23.84 -14.58
N THR A 98 4.63 23.61 -13.38
CA THR A 98 5.25 23.85 -12.07
C THR A 98 4.99 22.65 -11.16
N GLN A 99 6.03 22.05 -10.57
CA GLN A 99 6.00 20.88 -9.66
C GLN A 99 5.07 20.96 -8.42
N LEU A 100 4.23 21.98 -8.29
CA LEU A 100 3.55 22.38 -7.05
C LEU A 100 2.11 21.89 -6.89
N ASP A 101 1.45 21.39 -7.94
CA ASP A 101 0.01 21.07 -7.86
C ASP A 101 -0.31 19.66 -7.33
N TYR A 102 0.64 18.72 -7.37
CA TYR A 102 0.42 17.37 -6.84
C TYR A 102 0.61 17.33 -5.31
N GLN A 103 -0.43 16.94 -4.59
CA GLN A 103 -0.39 16.70 -3.14
C GLN A 103 -0.20 15.19 -2.89
N PRO A 104 0.96 14.75 -2.36
CA PRO A 104 1.18 13.36 -2.00
C PRO A 104 0.31 12.99 -0.79
N MET A 105 0.02 11.70 -0.63
CA MET A 105 -0.69 11.23 0.55
C MET A 105 0.12 11.53 1.82
N THR A 106 -0.53 12.10 2.82
CA THR A 106 0.11 12.40 4.11
C THR A 106 0.44 11.11 4.85
N PHE A 107 1.29 11.19 5.88
CA PHE A 107 1.56 10.06 6.77
C PHE A 107 0.26 9.46 7.34
N SER A 108 -0.60 10.30 7.92
CA SER A 108 -1.88 9.86 8.50
C SER A 108 -2.82 9.31 7.45
N GLY A 109 -2.90 9.95 6.28
CA GLY A 109 -3.65 9.45 5.13
C GLY A 109 -3.19 8.05 4.74
N ALA A 110 -1.88 7.81 4.71
CA ALA A 110 -1.30 6.54 4.33
C ALA A 110 -1.48 5.42 5.38
N VAL A 111 -1.47 5.78 6.66
CA VAL A 111 -1.84 4.85 7.75
C VAL A 111 -3.30 4.43 7.61
N LEU A 112 -4.20 5.41 7.47
CA LEU A 112 -5.63 5.16 7.29
C LEU A 112 -5.90 4.37 6.00
N PHE A 113 -5.12 4.62 4.95
CA PHE A 113 -5.23 3.94 3.68
C PHE A 113 -4.96 2.42 3.77
N GLN A 114 -4.18 1.96 4.74
CA GLN A 114 -3.93 0.51 4.90
C GLN A 114 -5.20 -0.25 5.24
N TRP A 115 -6.08 0.36 6.03
CA TRP A 115 -7.37 -0.23 6.43
C TRP A 115 -8.31 -0.43 5.26
N VAL A 116 -8.14 0.38 4.22
CA VAL A 116 -8.95 0.31 3.02
C VAL A 116 -8.34 -0.56 1.90
N ASN A 117 -7.11 -1.03 2.09
CA ASN A 117 -6.38 -1.78 1.08
C ASN A 117 -6.70 -3.30 1.18
N PRO A 118 -7.36 -3.92 0.18
CA PRO A 118 -7.75 -5.34 0.23
C PRO A 118 -6.52 -6.25 0.23
N LYS A 119 -5.46 -5.82 -0.46
CA LYS A 119 -4.19 -6.52 -0.51
C LYS A 119 -3.55 -6.50 0.87
N GLY A 120 -3.65 -5.37 1.57
CA GLY A 120 -3.32 -5.24 3.00
C GLY A 120 -3.99 -6.33 3.83
N TRP A 121 -5.31 -6.45 3.71
CA TRP A 121 -6.10 -7.46 4.42
C TRP A 121 -5.66 -8.89 4.13
N SER A 122 -5.58 -9.27 2.87
CA SER A 122 -5.16 -10.62 2.48
C SER A 122 -3.76 -10.94 3.01
N MET A 123 -2.81 -10.01 2.88
CA MET A 123 -1.44 -10.20 3.39
C MET A 123 -1.41 -10.39 4.90
N ALA A 124 -2.09 -9.52 5.66
CA ALA A 124 -2.12 -9.59 7.11
C ALA A 124 -2.79 -10.88 7.61
N LEU A 125 -3.93 -11.25 7.04
CA LEU A 125 -4.65 -12.48 7.38
C LEU A 125 -3.80 -13.72 7.10
N THR A 126 -3.27 -13.84 5.88
CA THR A 126 -2.40 -14.97 5.52
C THR A 126 -1.18 -15.04 6.42
N ALA A 127 -0.53 -13.90 6.68
CA ALA A 127 0.66 -13.88 7.52
C ALA A 127 0.38 -14.37 8.94
N VAL A 128 -0.68 -13.85 9.58
CA VAL A 128 -1.05 -14.24 10.94
C VAL A 128 -1.51 -15.70 10.98
N SER A 129 -2.38 -16.13 10.07
CA SER A 129 -2.92 -17.49 10.08
C SER A 129 -1.86 -18.56 9.81
N VAL A 130 -0.91 -18.28 8.91
CA VAL A 130 0.13 -19.25 8.52
C VAL A 130 1.32 -19.24 9.48
N PHE A 131 1.77 -18.06 9.91
CA PHE A 131 3.02 -17.91 10.67
C PHE A 131 2.82 -17.66 12.18
N ASN A 132 1.58 -17.46 12.65
CA ASN A 132 1.26 -17.36 14.08
C ASN A 132 0.07 -18.25 14.50
N PRO A 133 0.08 -19.57 14.21
CA PRO A 133 -1.06 -20.45 14.48
C PRO A 133 -1.36 -20.64 15.98
N LYS A 134 -0.41 -20.32 16.86
CA LYS A 134 -0.56 -20.45 18.33
C LYS A 134 -0.94 -19.12 19.00
N ALA A 135 -1.28 -18.08 18.23
CA ALA A 135 -1.63 -16.75 18.75
C ALA A 135 -0.59 -16.18 19.75
N SER A 136 0.69 -16.35 19.45
CA SER A 136 1.78 -15.87 20.29
C SER A 136 2.07 -14.39 20.02
N TRP A 137 2.07 -13.57 21.08
CA TRP A 137 2.47 -12.17 21.01
C TRP A 137 3.87 -11.96 20.42
N LEU A 138 4.84 -12.78 20.85
CA LEU A 138 6.21 -12.69 20.35
C LEU A 138 6.28 -12.98 18.84
N GLN A 139 5.58 -14.01 18.36
CA GLN A 139 5.56 -14.34 16.94
C GLN A 139 4.86 -13.25 16.13
N LEU A 140 3.78 -12.68 16.66
CA LEU A 140 3.09 -11.58 16.02
C LEU A 140 3.98 -10.33 15.87
N MET A 141 4.75 -9.98 16.91
CA MET A 141 5.73 -8.89 16.84
C MET A 141 6.85 -9.17 15.84
N VAL A 142 7.32 -10.42 15.75
CA VAL A 142 8.31 -10.83 14.74
C VAL A 142 7.75 -10.68 13.33
N ILE A 143 6.51 -11.12 13.07
CA ILE A 143 5.86 -10.96 11.76
C ILE A 143 5.77 -9.48 11.40
N ALA A 144 5.27 -8.63 12.31
CA ALA A 144 5.18 -7.20 12.09
C ALA A 144 6.57 -6.59 11.78
N LEU A 145 7.60 -6.96 12.54
CA LEU A 145 8.97 -6.49 12.31
C LEU A 145 9.52 -6.92 10.94
N VAL A 146 9.30 -8.17 10.53
CA VAL A 146 9.71 -8.65 9.21
C VAL A 146 9.03 -7.84 8.10
N PHE A 147 7.72 -7.56 8.23
CA PHE A 147 7.04 -6.70 7.28
C PHE A 147 7.58 -5.27 7.28
N ILE A 148 7.94 -4.68 8.42
CA ILE A 148 8.61 -3.36 8.45
C ILE A 148 9.91 -3.41 7.63
N LEU A 149 10.78 -4.36 7.96
CA LEU A 149 12.12 -4.47 7.37
C LEU A 149 12.08 -4.74 5.86
N VAL A 150 11.10 -5.54 5.40
CA VAL A 150 10.93 -5.88 3.99
C VAL A 150 10.14 -4.80 3.23
N ASN A 151 9.18 -4.14 3.88
CA ASN A 151 8.37 -3.14 3.20
C ASN A 151 9.17 -1.86 2.90
N ILE A 152 10.06 -1.42 3.80
CA ILE A 152 10.92 -0.24 3.58
C ILE A 152 11.67 -0.27 2.24
N PRO A 153 12.45 -1.32 1.89
CA PRO A 153 13.12 -1.38 0.60
C PRO A 153 12.13 -1.47 -0.56
N SER A 154 11.00 -2.18 -0.42
CA SER A 154 9.95 -2.23 -1.45
C SER A 154 9.41 -0.83 -1.77
N VAL A 155 8.88 -0.12 -0.76
CA VAL A 155 8.30 1.21 -0.95
C VAL A 155 9.33 2.23 -1.44
N SER A 156 10.60 2.05 -1.05
CA SER A 156 11.71 2.88 -1.52
C SER A 156 11.99 2.66 -2.99
N VAL A 157 12.00 1.41 -3.47
CA VAL A 157 12.20 1.11 -4.90
C VAL A 157 11.06 1.69 -5.74
N TRP A 158 9.80 1.54 -5.31
CA TRP A 158 8.66 2.09 -6.05
C TRP A 158 8.68 3.63 -6.10
N ALA A 159 9.00 4.31 -4.98
CA ALA A 159 9.14 5.75 -4.95
C ALA A 159 10.35 6.25 -5.79
N ALA A 160 11.47 5.53 -5.74
CA ALA A 160 12.67 5.85 -6.53
C ALA A 160 12.43 5.63 -8.03
N ALA A 161 11.73 4.56 -8.41
CA ALA A 161 11.32 4.30 -9.78
C ALA A 161 10.43 5.44 -10.30
N GLY A 162 9.46 5.88 -9.50
CA GLY A 162 8.65 7.07 -9.79
C GLY A 162 9.53 8.30 -10.07
N LYS A 163 10.44 8.62 -9.15
CA LYS A 163 11.39 9.74 -9.32
C LYS A 163 12.24 9.59 -10.57
N GLN A 164 12.66 8.39 -10.94
CA GLN A 164 13.47 8.19 -12.14
C GLN A 164 12.65 8.46 -13.41
N LEU A 165 11.39 8.02 -13.44
CA LEU A 165 10.48 8.26 -14.55
C LEU A 165 10.14 9.74 -14.75
N SER A 166 10.26 10.57 -13.71
CA SER A 166 9.97 12.01 -13.82
C SER A 166 10.90 12.74 -14.80
N HIS A 167 12.08 12.20 -15.11
CA HIS A 167 12.96 12.76 -16.14
C HIS A 167 12.33 12.76 -17.54
N TRP A 168 11.42 11.83 -17.81
CA TRP A 168 10.68 11.74 -19.07
C TRP A 168 9.35 12.51 -19.05
N MET A 169 8.98 13.07 -17.89
CA MET A 169 7.75 13.85 -17.69
C MET A 169 7.87 15.32 -18.15
N ASN A 170 8.93 15.68 -18.87
CA ASN A 170 9.09 17.01 -19.47
C ASN A 170 8.19 17.23 -20.69
N ASP A 171 7.75 16.16 -21.37
CA ASP A 171 6.81 16.24 -22.49
C ASP A 171 5.38 15.90 -22.00
N PRO A 172 4.40 16.82 -22.18
CA PRO A 172 2.99 16.64 -21.82
C PRO A 172 2.36 15.32 -22.29
N ARG A 173 2.83 14.75 -23.41
CA ARG A 173 2.32 13.48 -23.94
C ARG A 173 2.68 12.31 -23.02
N TYR A 174 3.93 12.24 -22.55
CA TYR A 174 4.36 11.18 -21.64
C TYR A 174 3.70 11.30 -20.27
N VAL A 175 3.47 12.53 -19.80
CA VAL A 175 2.73 12.75 -18.55
C VAL A 175 1.31 12.19 -18.65
N ARG A 176 0.60 12.46 -19.75
CA ARG A 176 -0.76 11.92 -19.97
C ARG A 176 -0.76 10.39 -20.04
N TRP A 177 0.20 9.80 -20.76
CA TRP A 177 0.33 8.34 -20.83
C TRP A 177 0.65 7.70 -19.48
N PHE A 178 1.60 8.28 -18.73
CA PHE A 178 1.97 7.81 -17.40
C PHE A 178 0.78 7.90 -16.44
N ASN A 179 0.13 9.07 -16.36
CA ASN A 179 -1.03 9.29 -15.50
C ASN A 179 -2.19 8.37 -15.87
N GLY A 180 -2.47 8.21 -17.16
CA GLY A 180 -3.46 7.26 -17.66
C GLY A 180 -3.14 5.83 -17.24
N ALA A 181 -1.90 5.36 -17.45
CA ALA A 181 -1.47 4.02 -17.07
C ALA A 181 -1.54 3.79 -15.55
N MET A 182 -1.05 4.73 -14.72
CA MET A 182 -1.10 4.60 -13.26
C MET A 182 -2.54 4.62 -12.74
N GLY A 183 -3.41 5.48 -13.29
CA GLY A 183 -4.83 5.51 -12.97
C GLY A 183 -5.54 4.23 -13.37
N SER A 184 -5.29 3.70 -14.58
CA SER A 184 -5.82 2.41 -15.02
C SER A 184 -5.34 1.25 -14.15
N LEU A 185 -4.06 1.20 -13.79
CA LEU A 185 -3.53 0.18 -12.89
C LEU A 185 -4.17 0.26 -11.50
N LEU A 186 -4.40 1.48 -10.99
CA LEU A 186 -5.07 1.67 -9.71
C LEU A 186 -6.54 1.21 -9.79
N LEU A 187 -7.28 1.55 -10.86
CA LEU A 187 -8.64 1.06 -11.08
C LEU A 187 -8.68 -0.48 -11.19
N LEU A 188 -7.77 -1.07 -11.96
CA LEU A 188 -7.67 -2.53 -12.09
C LEU A 188 -7.42 -3.20 -10.74
N SER A 189 -6.67 -2.55 -9.83
CA SER A 189 -6.44 -3.07 -8.48
C SER A 189 -7.67 -3.01 -7.56
N VAL A 190 -8.69 -2.22 -7.92
CA VAL A 190 -9.98 -2.13 -7.21
C VAL A 190 -10.94 -3.24 -7.67
N LEU A 191 -10.83 -3.73 -8.91
CA LEU A 191 -11.78 -4.71 -9.46
C LEU A 191 -11.98 -5.97 -8.60
N PRO A 192 -10.94 -6.57 -7.97
CA PRO A 192 -11.15 -7.72 -7.08
C PRO A 192 -11.96 -7.42 -5.81
N MET A 193 -12.23 -6.14 -5.53
CA MET A 193 -12.99 -5.66 -4.36
C MET A 193 -14.46 -5.37 -4.68
N LEU A 194 -14.87 -5.42 -5.95
CA LEU A 194 -16.25 -5.19 -6.38
C LEU A 194 -16.98 -6.52 -6.54
#